data_AF-A0A538BB25-F1
#
_entry.id   AF-A0A538BB25-F1
#
_cell.length_a   1.000
_cell.length_b   1.000
_cell.length_c   1.000
_cell.angle_alpha   90.00
_cell.angle_beta   90.00
_cell.angle_gamma   90.00
#
_symmetry.space_group_name_H-M   'P 1'
#
loop_
_entity.id
_entity.type
_entity.pdbx_description
1 polymer ?
#
loop_
_entity_poly.entity_id
_entity_poly.type
_entity_poly.pdbx_seq_one_letter_code
_entity_poly.pdbx_strand_id
1 'polypeptide(L)' 'EFEYHRPVVVGDVLEGEGKVTDVYEKESKGNVMTFLVTENVFKDAKSGDPVLTTRMNLIHRSG' A
#
# COMPACT_ATOMS: atom_id res chain seq x y z
N GLU A 1 4.27 2.46 -5.89
CA GLU A 1 3.61 2.89 -7.16
C GLU A 1 2.15 3.20 -6.90
N PHE A 2 1.53 3.97 -7.81
CA PHE A 2 0.12 4.37 -7.74
C PHE A 2 -0.54 4.07 -9.09
N GLU A 3 -1.63 3.31 -9.07
CA GLU A 3 -2.44 2.96 -10.23
C GLU A 3 -3.84 3.57 -10.08
N TYR A 4 -4.13 4.60 -10.88
CA TYR A 4 -5.42 5.28 -10.87
C TYR A 4 -6.35 4.67 -11.92
N HIS A 5 -7.45 4.06 -11.47
CA HIS A 5 -8.49 3.49 -12.33
C HIS A 5 -9.45 4.57 -12.86
N ARG A 6 -9.57 5.66 -12.09
CA ARG A 6 -10.19 6.92 -12.48
C ARG A 6 -9.54 8.10 -11.74
N PRO A 7 -9.70 9.35 -12.20
CA PRO A 7 -9.31 10.51 -11.40
C PRO A 7 -10.03 10.56 -10.05
N VAL A 8 -9.31 10.96 -9.00
CA VAL A 8 -9.90 11.29 -7.69
C VAL A 8 -10.31 12.76 -7.72
N VAL A 9 -11.54 13.06 -7.32
CA VAL A 9 -12.11 14.41 -7.35
C VAL A 9 -12.65 14.84 -5.99
N VAL A 10 -12.78 16.15 -5.78
CA VAL A 10 -13.36 16.69 -4.54
C VAL A 10 -14.79 16.16 -4.35
N GLY A 11 -15.07 15.64 -3.16
CA GLY A 11 -16.37 15.05 -2.82
C GLY A 11 -16.42 13.52 -2.96
N ASP A 12 -15.39 12.89 -3.54
CA ASP A 12 -15.24 11.44 -3.47
C ASP A 12 -15.16 10.97 -2.01
N VAL A 13 -15.89 9.90 -1.70
CA VAL A 13 -15.76 9.15 -0.44
C VAL A 13 -15.25 7.77 -0.82
N LEU A 14 -14.05 7.45 -0.37
CA LEU A 14 -13.39 6.18 -0.71
C LEU A 14 -13.28 5.29 0.52
N GLU A 15 -13.55 4.00 0.34
CA GLU A 15 -13.25 2.95 1.31
C GLU A 15 -11.92 2.30 0.94
N GLY A 16 -11.00 2.24 1.91
CA GLY A 16 -9.67 1.68 1.73
C GLY A 16 -9.49 0.36 2.48
N GLU A 17 -8.93 -0.64 1.80
CA GLU A 17 -8.47 -1.89 2.40
C GLU A 17 -6.98 -2.07 2.15
N GLY A 18 -6.21 -2.28 3.22
CA GLY A 18 -4.76 -2.51 3.16
C GLY A 18 -4.41 -3.97 3.48
N LYS A 19 -3.46 -4.54 2.72
CA LYS A 19 -2.92 -5.89 2.91
C LYS A 19 -1.41 -5.87 2.89
N VAL A 20 -0.80 -6.65 3.78
CA VAL A 20 0.62 -7.01 3.67
C VAL A 20 0.72 -8.15 2.66
N THR A 21 1.39 -7.91 1.55
CA THR A 21 1.53 -8.90 0.47
C THR A 21 2.81 -9.71 0.59
N ASP A 22 3.84 -9.16 1.25
CA ASP A 22 5.10 -9.86 1.51
C ASP A 22 5.83 -9.25 2.72
N VAL A 23 6.60 -10.08 3.43
CA VAL A 23 7.50 -9.66 4.51
C VAL A 23 8.77 -10.48 4.40
N TYR A 24 9.92 -9.82 4.28
CA TYR A 24 11.20 -10.49 4.23
C TYR A 24 12.29 -9.68 4.92
N GLU A 25 13.37 -10.36 5.30
CA GLU A 25 14.52 -9.75 5.96
C GLU A 25 15.75 -9.78 5.05
N LYS A 26 16.59 -8.76 5.18
CA LYS A 26 17.95 -8.77 4.60
C LYS A 26 18.95 -8.32 5.64
N GLU A 27 20.03 -9.09 5.75
CA GLU A 27 21.18 -8.69 6.54
C GLU A 27 22.10 -7.78 5.73
N SER A 28 22.58 -6.70 6.33
CA SER A 28 23.62 -5.85 5.78
C SER A 28 24.50 -5.32 6.90
N LYS A 29 25.82 -5.57 6.81
CA LYS A 29 26.81 -5.09 7.78
C LYS A 29 26.43 -5.43 9.23
N GLY A 30 25.99 -6.66 9.48
CA GLY A 30 25.59 -7.15 10.81
C GLY A 30 24.28 -6.55 11.35
N ASN A 31 23.50 -5.86 10.51
CA ASN A 31 22.18 -5.34 10.87
C ASN A 31 21.11 -6.06 10.04
N VAL A 32 20.03 -6.47 10.70
CA VAL A 32 18.85 -7.02 10.01
C VAL A 32 17.90 -5.87 9.64
N MET A 33 17.51 -5.83 8.37
CA MET A 33 16.47 -4.93 7.88
C MET A 33 15.25 -5.74 7.48
N THR A 34 14.08 -5.35 7.97
CA THR A 34 12.80 -5.95 7.60
C THR A 34 12.16 -5.11 6.49
N PHE A 35 11.78 -5.76 5.40
CA PHE A 35 11.05 -5.19 4.28
C PHE A 35 9.60 -5.65 4.35
N LEU A 36 8.67 -4.71 4.31
CA LEU A 36 7.24 -4.97 4.27
C LEU A 36 6.70 -4.46 2.94
N VAL A 37 6.10 -5.34 2.15
CA VAL A 37 5.38 -4.97 0.93
C VAL A 37 3.90 -4.88 1.26
N THR A 38 3.29 -3.74 0.99
CA THR A 38 1.86 -3.52 1.23
C THR A 38 1.15 -3.11 -0.04
N GLU A 39 -0.07 -3.61 -0.20
CA GLU A 39 -1.02 -3.18 -1.22
C GLU A 39 -2.23 -2.55 -0.53
N ASN A 40 -2.64 -1.36 -0.98
CA ASN A 40 -3.88 -0.74 -0.56
C ASN A 40 -4.79 -0.56 -1.76
N VAL A 41 -6.05 -0.95 -1.63
CA VAL A 41 -7.09 -0.78 -2.64
C VAL A 41 -8.11 0.21 -2.11
N PHE A 42 -8.38 1.25 -2.88
CA PHE A 42 -9.40 2.25 -2.60
C PHE A 42 -10.54 2.14 -3.61
N LYS A 43 -11.76 2.00 -3.12
CA LYS A 43 -12.99 1.89 -3.91
C LYS A 43 -13.92 3.05 -3.57
N ASP A 44 -14.74 3.45 -4.53
CA ASP A 44 -15.82 4.39 -4.27
C ASP A 44 -16.81 3.78 -3.28
N ALA A 45 -17.12 4.49 -2.19
CA ALA A 45 -17.91 3.96 -1.08
C ALA A 45 -19.37 3.63 -1.45
N LYS A 46 -19.88 4.15 -2.56
CA LYS A 46 -21.28 3.94 -2.98
C LYS A 46 -21.41 2.82 -4.01
N SER A 47 -20.55 2.86 -5.02
CA SER A 47 -20.59 1.91 -6.15
C SER A 47 -19.75 0.66 -5.92
N GLY A 48 -18.71 0.76 -5.09
CA GLY A 48 -17.70 -0.29 -4.93
C GLY A 48 -16.69 -0.35 -6.07
N ASP A 49 -16.75 0.59 -7.04
CA ASP A 49 -15.84 0.60 -8.19
C ASP A 49 -14.41 0.97 -7.76
N PRO A 50 -13.38 0.34 -8.34
CA PRO A 50 -12.00 0.63 -8.02
C PRO A 50 -11.63 2.05 -8.44
N VAL A 51 -10.89 2.76 -7.58
CA VAL A 51 -10.45 4.14 -7.83
C VAL A 51 -8.94 4.22 -7.87
N LEU A 52 -8.27 3.66 -6.86
CA LEU A 52 -6.82 3.72 -6.73
C LEU A 52 -6.30 2.41 -6.11
N THR A 53 -5.22 1.89 -6.67
CA THR A 53 -4.41 0.85 -6.04
C THR A 53 -3.02 1.40 -5.77
N THR A 54 -2.49 1.21 -4.55
CA THR A 54 -1.15 1.64 -4.18
C THR A 54 -0.34 0.46 -3.68
N ARG A 55 0.92 0.37 -4.12
CA ARG A 55 1.87 -0.65 -3.64
C ARG A 55 3.11 0.02 -3.08
N MET A 56 3.45 -0.30 -1.84
CA MET A 56 4.53 0.34 -1.10
C MET A 56 5.50 -0.70 -0.54
N ASN A 57 6.80 -0.39 -0.60
CA ASN A 57 7.86 -1.14 0.07
C ASN A 57 8.34 -0.32 1.27
N LEU A 58 8.00 -0.76 2.47
CA LEU A 58 8.43 -0.14 3.73
C LEU A 58 9.66 -0.87 4.27
N ILE A 59 10.61 -0.11 4.80
CA ILE A 59 11.81 -0.66 5.44
C ILE A 59 11.74 -0.32 6.92
N HIS A 60 11.70 -1.35 7.75
CA HIS A 60 11.83 -1.25 9.19
C HIS A 60 13.24 -1.69 9.62
N ARG A 61 13.85 -0.92 10.51
CA ARG A 61 15.12 -1.26 11.17
C ARG A 61 14.90 -1.13 12.67
N SER A 62 14.98 -2.24 13.38
CA SER A 62 15.09 -2.22 14.84
C SER A 62 16.47 -1.62 15.18
N GLY A 63 16.46 -0.52 15.92
CA GLY A 63 17.68 0.14 16.41
C GLY A 63 18.39 -0.64 17.49
#